data_AF-A0AAD6EEB2-F1
#
_entry.id   AF-A0AAD6EEB2-F1
#
_cell.length_a   1.000
_cell.length_b   1.000
_cell.length_c   1.000
_cell.angle_alpha   90.00
_cell.angle_beta   90.00
_cell.angle_gamma   90.00
#
_symmetry.space_group_name_H-M   'P 1'
#
loop_
_entity.id
_entity.type
_entity.pdbx_description
1 polymer ?
#
loop_
_entity_poly.entity_id
_entity_poly.type
_entity_poly.pdbx_seq_one_letter_code
_entity_poly.pdbx_strand_id
1 'polypeptide(L)'
;MVDNPNPGNFHNRPHEEVEQIARKGGQSSHHSGFASMDANKQRDIASKGGHASRGKFEPGSPRAKEAGRKGGRSAHQQPEE
;
A
#
# COMPACT_ATOMS: atom_id res chain seq x y z
N MET A 1 14.97 1.30 -27.59
CA MET A 1 14.09 2.48 -27.47
C MET A 1 13.13 2.17 -26.33
N VAL A 2 13.04 3.05 -25.33
CA VAL A 2 12.24 2.80 -24.12
C VAL A 2 10.83 3.31 -24.41
N ASP A 3 10.06 2.50 -25.12
CA ASP A 3 8.69 2.81 -25.52
C ASP A 3 7.74 2.45 -24.37
N ASN A 4 7.77 3.24 -23.28
CA ASN A 4 6.83 3.11 -22.17
C ASN A 4 5.99 4.40 -22.04
N PRO A 5 4.67 4.37 -22.30
CA PRO A 5 3.80 5.55 -22.47
C PRO A 5 3.50 6.33 -21.18
N ASN A 6 4.15 6.02 -20.05
CA ASN A 6 4.02 6.77 -18.82
C ASN A 6 5.30 7.59 -18.53
N PRO A 7 5.39 8.85 -19.01
CA PRO A 7 6.57 9.68 -18.82
C PRO A 7 6.86 10.01 -17.34
N GLY A 8 5.91 9.75 -16.43
CA GLY A 8 6.05 10.01 -15.01
C GLY A 8 6.69 8.88 -14.18
N ASN A 9 6.87 7.68 -14.75
CA ASN A 9 7.37 6.52 -14.00
C ASN A 9 8.85 6.69 -13.59
N PHE A 10 9.25 6.16 -12.43
CA PHE A 10 10.62 6.19 -11.92
C PHE A 10 11.64 5.55 -12.87
N HIS A 11 11.21 4.61 -13.71
CA HIS A 11 12.03 3.97 -14.74
C HIS A 11 12.46 4.93 -15.86
N ASN A 12 11.73 6.03 -16.05
CA ASN A 12 12.00 7.06 -17.05
C ASN A 12 12.75 8.28 -16.45
N ARG A 13 13.20 8.19 -15.19
CA ARG A 13 13.91 9.25 -14.46
C ARG A 13 15.39 8.88 -14.27
N PRO A 14 16.30 9.86 -14.21
CA PRO A 14 17.70 9.60 -13.88
C PRO A 14 17.83 9.03 -12.47
N HIS A 15 18.79 8.12 -12.28
CA HIS A 15 18.98 7.39 -11.02
C HIS A 15 19.17 8.33 -9.82
N GLU A 16 19.95 9.39 -10.02
CA GLU A 16 20.20 10.43 -9.00
C GLU A 16 18.89 11.10 -8.53
N GLU A 17 17.96 11.40 -9.43
CA GLU A 17 16.68 12.01 -9.08
C GLU A 17 15.81 11.04 -8.26
N VAL A 18 15.78 9.76 -8.65
CA VAL A 18 15.06 8.73 -7.90
C VAL A 18 15.65 8.54 -6.50
N GLU A 19 16.98 8.54 -6.39
CA GLU A 19 17.69 8.46 -5.11
C GLU A 19 17.38 9.68 -4.22
N GLN A 20 17.37 10.89 -4.77
CA GLN A 20 17.01 12.09 -4.03
C GLN A 20 15.54 12.09 -3.58
N ILE A 21 14.62 11.59 -4.41
CA ILE A 21 13.20 11.43 -4.03
C ILE A 21 13.06 10.44 -2.88
N ALA A 22 13.73 9.27 -2.96
CA ALA A 22 13.72 8.27 -1.91
C ALA A 22 14.34 8.81 -0.61
N ARG A 23 15.47 9.50 -0.70
CA ARG A 23 16.13 10.16 0.42
C ARG A 23 15.22 11.21 1.06
N LYS A 24 14.57 12.06 0.28
CA LYS A 24 13.62 13.08 0.77
C LYS A 24 12.42 12.44 1.48
N GLY A 25 11.85 11.36 0.92
CA GLY A 25 10.79 10.59 1.57
C GLY A 25 11.22 9.95 2.90
N GLY A 26 12.44 9.40 2.95
CA GLY A 26 13.05 8.88 4.17
C GLY A 26 13.27 9.97 5.24
N GLN A 27 13.82 11.11 4.84
CA GLN A 27 13.98 12.26 5.73
C GLN A 27 12.63 12.73 6.29
N SER A 28 11.60 12.92 5.46
CA SER A 28 10.28 13.33 5.96
C SER A 28 9.66 12.34 6.95
N SER A 29 10.03 11.06 6.94
CA SER A 29 9.45 10.03 7.80
C SER A 29 10.18 9.80 9.12
N HIS A 30 11.44 10.25 9.26
CA HIS A 30 12.24 10.03 10.48
C HIS A 30 11.68 10.68 11.77
N HIS A 31 10.85 11.72 11.63
CA HIS A 31 10.45 12.61 12.73
C HIS A 31 8.98 12.42 13.16
N SER A 32 8.18 11.77 12.32
CA SER A 32 6.71 11.83 12.38
C SER A 32 6.01 10.55 11.91
N GLY A 33 6.78 9.50 11.62
CA GLY A 33 6.26 8.18 11.24
C GLY A 33 5.69 7.40 12.42
N PHE A 34 4.98 6.31 12.11
CA PHE A 34 4.39 5.42 13.12
C PHE A 34 5.42 4.93 14.14
N ALA A 35 6.64 4.62 13.69
CA ALA A 35 7.74 4.15 14.54
C ALA A 35 8.26 5.21 15.53
N SER A 36 8.11 6.50 15.22
CA SER A 36 8.56 7.61 16.06
C SER A 36 7.48 8.11 17.03
N MET A 37 6.26 7.54 17.01
CA MET A 37 5.18 7.88 17.95
C MET A 37 5.36 7.19 19.31
N ASP A 38 4.70 7.70 20.35
CA ASP A 38 4.64 7.04 21.66
C ASP A 38 4.12 5.60 21.58
N ALA A 39 4.73 4.68 22.34
CA ALA A 39 4.38 3.26 22.32
C ALA A 39 2.89 2.99 22.62
N ASN A 40 2.30 3.76 23.54
CA ASN A 40 0.87 3.64 23.86
C ASN A 40 0.00 4.04 22.65
N LYS A 41 0.33 5.15 22.00
CA LYS A 41 -0.39 5.62 20.81
C LYS A 41 -0.23 4.65 19.63
N GLN A 42 0.96 4.08 19.44
CA GLN A 42 1.19 3.02 18.46
C GLN A 42 0.28 1.81 18.73
N ARG A 43 0.23 1.35 19.98
CA ARG A 43 -0.61 0.22 20.40
C ARG A 43 -2.09 0.49 20.17
N ASP A 44 -2.56 1.70 20.47
CA ASP A 44 -3.96 2.07 20.25
C ASP A 44 -4.33 2.07 18.76
N ILE A 45 -3.47 2.62 17.91
CA ILE A 45 -3.67 2.63 16.45
C ILE A 45 -3.64 1.20 15.90
N ALA A 46 -2.65 0.38 16.31
CA ALA A 46 -2.55 -1.01 15.90
C ALA A 46 -3.77 -1.83 16.35
N SER A 47 -4.23 -1.61 17.59
CA SER A 47 -5.44 -2.24 18.14
C SER A 47 -6.68 -1.85 17.35
N LYS A 48 -6.87 -0.56 17.04
CA LYS A 48 -7.98 -0.09 16.18
C LYS A 48 -7.95 -0.74 14.80
N GLY A 49 -6.78 -0.83 14.17
CA GLY A 49 -6.59 -1.55 12.90
C GLY A 49 -6.94 -3.03 13.01
N GLY A 50 -6.55 -3.68 14.11
CA GLY A 50 -6.88 -5.07 14.41
C GLY A 50 -8.37 -5.32 14.64
N HIS A 51 -9.10 -4.39 15.28
CA HIS A 51 -10.55 -4.49 15.48
C HIS A 51 -11.34 -4.21 14.19
N ALA A 52 -10.87 -3.24 13.39
CA ALA A 52 -11.46 -2.93 12.09
C ALA A 52 -11.23 -4.07 11.08
N SER A 53 -10.07 -4.72 11.15
CA SER A 53 -9.83 -5.97 10.47
C SER A 53 -10.72 -7.04 11.09
N ARG A 54 -11.65 -7.59 10.32
CA ARG A 54 -12.52 -8.69 10.80
C ARG A 54 -11.75 -10.01 10.96
N GLY A 55 -10.45 -9.98 11.30
CA GLY A 55 -9.57 -11.12 11.41
C GLY A 55 -9.18 -11.76 10.07
N LYS A 56 -8.34 -12.79 10.17
CA LYS A 56 -7.94 -13.62 9.03
C LYS A 56 -9.14 -14.39 8.46
N PHE A 57 -9.15 -14.59 7.15
CA PHE A 57 -10.14 -15.46 6.53
C PHE A 57 -9.74 -16.91 6.77
N GLU A 58 -10.64 -17.72 7.33
CA GLU A 58 -10.42 -19.16 7.40
C GLU A 58 -10.52 -19.76 5.99
N PRO A 59 -9.58 -20.64 5.59
CA PRO A 59 -9.60 -21.29 4.28
C PRO A 59 -10.96 -21.96 4.00
N GLY A 60 -11.52 -21.71 2.83
CA GLY A 60 -12.82 -22.28 2.43
C GLY A 60 -14.06 -21.65 3.07
N SER A 61 -13.91 -20.70 4.01
CA SER A 61 -15.05 -20.00 4.60
C SER A 61 -15.86 -19.22 3.54
N PRO A 62 -17.18 -19.05 3.72
CA PRO A 62 -18.02 -18.28 2.80
C PRO A 62 -17.47 -16.85 2.57
N ARG A 63 -16.94 -16.25 3.63
CA ARG A 63 -16.35 -14.92 3.61
C ARG A 63 -15.06 -14.86 2.78
N ALA A 64 -14.21 -15.90 2.86
CA ALA A 64 -13.01 -16.01 2.02
C ALA A 64 -13.39 -16.12 0.54
N LYS A 65 -14.39 -16.96 0.23
CA LYS A 65 -14.90 -17.16 -1.13
C LYS A 65 -15.49 -15.87 -1.70
N GLU A 66 -16.28 -15.15 -0.91
CA GLU A 66 -16.88 -13.89 -1.33
C GLU A 66 -15.83 -12.80 -1.55
N ALA A 67 -14.87 -12.66 -0.63
CA ALA A 67 -13.76 -11.72 -0.77
C ALA A 67 -12.91 -12.03 -2.02
N GLY A 68 -12.60 -13.31 -2.26
CA GLY A 68 -11.89 -13.76 -3.46
C GLY A 68 -12.68 -13.50 -4.74
N ARG A 69 -13.99 -13.78 -4.74
CA ARG A 69 -14.88 -13.50 -5.88
C ARG A 69 -14.95 -12.00 -6.18
N LYS A 70 -15.09 -11.16 -5.16
CA LYS A 70 -15.10 -9.69 -5.30
C LYS A 70 -13.76 -9.19 -5.85
N GLY A 71 -12.65 -9.66 -5.28
CA GLY A 71 -11.31 -9.33 -5.77
C GLY A 71 -11.10 -9.75 -7.24
N GLY A 72 -11.55 -10.94 -7.60
CA GLY A 72 -11.53 -11.42 -8.99
C GLY A 72 -12.35 -10.53 -9.92
N ARG A 73 -13.57 -10.13 -9.53
CA ARG A 73 -14.41 -9.21 -10.32
C ARG A 73 -13.76 -7.83 -10.48
N SER A 74 -13.19 -7.26 -9.42
CA SER A 74 -12.51 -5.97 -9.49
C SER A 74 -11.22 -6.02 -10.32
N ALA A 75 -10.56 -7.18 -10.42
CA ALA A 75 -9.40 -7.36 -11.31
C ALA A 75 -9.82 -7.49 -12.79
N HIS A 76 -11.02 -8.03 -13.06
CA HIS A 76 -11.55 -8.20 -14.42
C HIS A 76 -12.35 -6.98 -14.92
N GLN A 77 -12.84 -6.13 -14.02
CA GLN A 77 -13.36 -4.81 -14.35
C GLN A 77 -12.18 -3.90 -14.72
N GLN A 78 -11.67 -4.06 -15.93
CA GLN A 78 -11.05 -2.94 -16.62
C GLN A 78 -12.10 -1.83 -16.66
N PRO A 79 -11.79 -0.58 -16.28
CA PRO A 79 -12.69 0.52 -16.60
C PRO A 79 -12.83 0.54 -18.11
N GLU A 80 -13.99 0.16 -18.60
CA GLU A 80 -14.41 0.50 -19.96
C GLU A 80 -14.38 2.03 -20.08
N GLU A 81 -13.52 2.52 -20.98
CA GLU A 81 -13.41 3.93 -21.37
C GLU A 81 -14.63 4.35 -22.23
#